data_AF-A0A4Y7QGS5-F1
#
_entry.id   AF-A0A4Y7QGS5-F1
#
_cell.length_a   1.000
_cell.length_b   1.000
_cell.length_c   1.000
_cell.angle_alpha   90.00
_cell.angle_beta   90.00
_cell.angle_gamma   90.00
#
_symmetry.space_group_name_H-M   'P 1'
#
loop_
_entity.id
_entity.type
_entity.pdbx_description
1 polymer ?
#
loop_
_entity_poly.entity_id
_entity_poly.type
_entity_poly.pdbx_seq_one_letter_code
_entity_poly.pdbx_strand_id
1 'polypeptide(L)'
;MLRDVILVVFRLTHALQVLTKITRAFSTHYVRAAHVFQLRSSSTDSFKNPRGIRGYQLLGGGDFTTWKIAGNLGGESWPDKVRGPMNEGGLWFERVGAHLPGNDASSWTANCTPYTGITAAGIRAYRTSFDLDFPANADVPLSLRFTRTTTSNYRSVFYINGWQFGRFFSNYGPQTVFPIPEGILNHRGTNVLIVTIWSLDAAGAKIAAMDLASSAIIDSSKEIVTPVLSPTFAQLR
;
A
#
# COMPACT_ATOMS: atom_id res chain seq x y z
N MET A 1 -36.72 8.29 7.11
CA MET A 1 -37.07 7.11 7.95
C MET A 1 -36.54 5.85 7.24
N LEU A 2 -35.33 5.41 7.60
CA LEU A 2 -34.61 4.16 7.25
C LEU A 2 -33.18 4.36 7.83
N ARG A 3 -33.03 4.19 9.14
CA ARG A 3 -32.50 3.00 9.83
C ARG A 3 -30.99 2.82 9.61
N ASP A 4 -30.24 3.36 10.57
CA ASP A 4 -29.05 2.80 11.22
C ASP A 4 -28.19 1.86 10.37
N VAL A 5 -27.13 2.42 9.78
CA VAL A 5 -26.01 1.66 9.24
C VAL A 5 -25.07 1.33 10.40
N ILE A 6 -25.26 0.18 11.03
CA ILE A 6 -24.28 -0.38 11.96
C ILE A 6 -23.14 -0.98 11.12
N LEU A 7 -22.00 -0.30 11.10
CA LEU A 7 -20.75 -0.81 10.55
C LEU A 7 -20.14 -1.80 11.55
N VAL A 8 -20.38 -3.10 11.38
CA VAL A 8 -19.69 -4.13 12.15
C VAL A 8 -18.48 -4.64 11.38
N VAL A 9 -17.28 -4.30 11.86
CA VAL A 9 -16.02 -4.85 11.36
C VAL A 9 -15.82 -6.23 11.99
N PHE A 10 -15.94 -7.31 11.22
CA PHE A 10 -15.80 -8.67 11.73
C PHE A 10 -14.36 -9.22 11.66
N ARG A 11 -14.00 -9.87 12.77
CA ARG A 11 -12.79 -10.65 13.08
C ARG A 11 -12.47 -11.72 12.02
N LEU A 12 -11.19 -11.86 11.68
CA LEU A 12 -10.63 -13.14 11.21
C LEU A 12 -10.08 -13.90 12.42
N THR A 13 -10.91 -14.77 12.99
CA THR A 13 -10.51 -15.92 13.81
C THR A 13 -11.69 -16.89 13.84
N HIS A 14 -11.77 -17.76 12.82
CA HIS A 14 -12.51 -19.04 12.67
C HIS A 14 -13.70 -19.41 13.59
N ALA A 15 -14.54 -18.48 14.05
CA ALA A 15 -15.87 -18.78 14.58
C ALA A 15 -16.78 -17.55 14.42
N LEU A 16 -17.85 -17.69 13.62
CA LEU A 16 -19.04 -16.84 13.79
C LEU A 16 -19.61 -17.17 15.17
N GLN A 17 -19.36 -16.35 16.18
CA GLN A 17 -20.07 -16.51 17.45
C GLN A 17 -21.56 -16.23 17.22
N VAL A 18 -22.39 -16.95 17.98
CA VAL A 18 -23.86 -16.99 17.87
C VAL A 18 -24.44 -15.57 17.80
N LEU A 19 -24.89 -15.18 16.61
CA LEU A 19 -25.51 -13.88 16.35
C LEU A 19 -27.02 -14.08 16.21
N THR A 20 -27.77 -13.70 17.24
CA THR A 20 -29.23 -13.76 17.23
C THR A 20 -29.80 -12.62 16.37
N LYS A 21 -30.42 -13.00 15.25
CA LYS A 21 -31.18 -12.18 14.28
C LYS A 21 -30.41 -11.00 13.65
N ILE A 22 -29.59 -11.32 12.64
CA ILE A 22 -29.10 -10.33 11.67
C ILE A 22 -30.04 -10.29 10.46
N THR A 23 -30.54 -9.10 10.10
CA THR A 23 -31.34 -8.90 8.87
C THR A 23 -30.46 -8.77 7.61
N ARG A 24 -29.22 -8.25 7.75
CA ARG A 24 -28.17 -8.19 6.71
C ARG A 24 -26.77 -8.16 7.33
N ALA A 25 -25.87 -9.02 6.85
CA ALA A 25 -24.46 -9.03 7.23
C ALA A 25 -23.58 -8.70 6.01
N PHE A 26 -22.47 -8.00 6.23
CA PHE A 26 -21.44 -7.78 5.23
C PHE A 26 -20.13 -8.40 5.71
N SER A 27 -19.40 -9.02 4.79
CA SER A 27 -18.06 -9.52 5.03
C SER A 27 -17.09 -8.91 4.03
N THR A 28 -15.97 -8.37 4.52
CA THR A 28 -14.94 -7.72 3.70
C THR A 28 -13.65 -8.49 3.80
N HIS A 29 -13.10 -8.89 2.66
CA HIS A 29 -11.87 -9.66 2.56
C HIS A 29 -10.84 -8.88 1.75
N TYR A 30 -9.67 -8.66 2.35
CA TYR A 30 -8.51 -8.11 1.64
C TYR A 30 -7.61 -9.25 1.20
N VAL A 31 -7.54 -9.47 -0.11
CA VAL A 31 -6.63 -10.45 -0.71
C VAL A 31 -5.47 -9.72 -1.35
N ARG A 32 -4.24 -10.04 -0.92
CA ARG A 32 -3.04 -9.58 -1.62
C ARG A 32 -2.73 -10.52 -2.78
N ALA A 33 -2.58 -9.98 -3.98
CA ALA A 33 -1.90 -10.69 -5.07
C ALA A 33 -0.38 -10.42 -4.99
N ALA A 34 0.42 -11.48 -4.86
CA ALA A 34 1.82 -11.44 -5.29
C ALA A 34 1.86 -11.64 -6.82
N HIS A 35 2.69 -10.84 -7.51
CA HIS A 35 2.78 -10.82 -8.97
C HIS A 35 2.99 -12.23 -9.54
N VAL A 36 2.37 -12.49 -10.69
CA VAL A 36 2.67 -13.63 -11.56
C VAL A 36 3.64 -13.15 -12.63
N PHE A 37 4.92 -13.53 -12.59
CA PHE A 37 5.73 -13.54 -13.80
C PHE A 37 6.68 -14.73 -13.77
N GLN A 38 6.26 -15.80 -14.42
CA GLN A 38 7.13 -16.93 -14.73
C GLN A 38 6.62 -17.59 -16.02
N LEU A 39 6.96 -17.00 -17.17
CA LEU A 39 6.88 -17.69 -18.45
C LEU A 39 8.08 -18.64 -18.55
N ARG A 40 8.06 -19.72 -17.76
CA ARG A 40 8.79 -20.92 -18.13
C ARG A 40 7.85 -21.71 -19.03
N SER A 41 8.28 -22.04 -20.25
CA SER A 41 7.51 -22.86 -21.19
C SER A 41 7.10 -24.16 -20.51
N SER A 42 5.89 -24.21 -19.99
CA SER A 42 5.29 -25.40 -19.41
C SER A 42 3.81 -25.38 -19.77
N SER A 43 3.29 -26.52 -20.20
CA SER A 43 1.90 -26.76 -20.60
C SER A 43 0.88 -26.65 -19.44
N THR A 44 1.25 -26.02 -18.32
CA THR A 44 0.49 -26.03 -17.07
C THR A 44 -0.38 -24.78 -16.86
N ASP A 45 -0.30 -23.79 -17.76
CA ASP A 45 -1.09 -22.55 -17.71
C ASP A 45 -1.09 -21.85 -16.32
N SER A 46 0.01 -22.01 -15.57
CA SER A 46 0.09 -21.54 -14.18
C SER A 46 -0.08 -20.02 -14.03
N PHE A 47 0.10 -19.25 -15.12
CA PHE A 47 -0.17 -17.82 -15.15
C PHE A 47 -1.66 -17.47 -15.02
N LYS A 48 -2.56 -18.40 -15.36
CA LYS A 48 -4.02 -18.27 -15.20
C LYS A 48 -4.49 -18.48 -13.76
N ASN A 49 -3.59 -18.75 -12.82
CA ASN A 49 -3.95 -18.94 -11.41
C ASN A 49 -4.72 -17.73 -10.87
N PRO A 50 -6.01 -17.88 -10.49
CA PRO A 50 -6.83 -16.74 -10.11
C PRO A 50 -6.34 -16.11 -8.80
N ARG A 51 -6.66 -14.83 -8.64
CA ARG A 51 -6.47 -14.05 -7.42
C ARG A 51 -7.84 -13.64 -6.90
N GLY A 52 -8.10 -13.88 -5.62
CA GLY A 52 -9.40 -13.64 -5.00
C GLY A 52 -9.85 -14.86 -4.19
N ILE A 53 -11.16 -14.99 -4.02
CA ILE A 53 -11.80 -16.10 -3.29
C ILE A 53 -11.93 -17.28 -4.25
N ARG A 54 -11.33 -18.43 -3.90
CA ARG A 54 -11.40 -19.67 -4.70
C ARG A 54 -12.55 -20.59 -4.30
N GLY A 55 -13.11 -20.37 -3.11
CA GLY A 55 -14.23 -21.12 -2.55
C GLY A 55 -14.58 -20.56 -1.17
N TYR A 56 -15.84 -20.74 -0.76
CA TYR A 56 -16.31 -20.38 0.57
C TYR A 56 -17.41 -21.36 0.99
N GLN A 57 -17.63 -21.46 2.29
CA GLN A 57 -18.76 -22.15 2.87
C GLN A 57 -19.20 -21.38 4.11
N LEU A 58 -20.51 -21.17 4.26
CA LEU A 58 -21.08 -20.59 5.47
C LEU A 58 -21.47 -21.72 6.43
N LEU A 59 -20.77 -21.78 7.56
CA LEU A 59 -21.10 -22.72 8.63
C LEU A 59 -22.44 -22.30 9.26
N GLY A 60 -23.38 -23.24 9.37
CA GLY A 60 -24.76 -22.95 9.77
C GLY A 60 -25.74 -22.77 8.61
N GLY A 61 -25.27 -22.89 7.35
CA GLY A 61 -26.10 -22.79 6.15
C GLY A 61 -26.29 -21.36 5.63
N GLY A 62 -26.98 -21.23 4.49
CA GLY A 62 -27.21 -19.97 3.80
C GLY A 62 -26.15 -19.66 2.72
N ASP A 63 -26.34 -18.53 2.03
CA ASP A 63 -25.45 -18.09 0.95
C ASP A 63 -25.42 -16.54 0.85
N PHE A 64 -24.38 -16.01 0.22
CA PHE A 64 -24.29 -14.58 -0.11
C PHE A 64 -25.14 -14.28 -1.35
N THR A 65 -26.03 -13.29 -1.26
CA THR A 65 -26.88 -12.87 -2.38
C THR A 65 -26.20 -11.85 -3.31
N THR A 66 -25.07 -11.27 -2.89
CA THR A 66 -24.37 -10.25 -3.67
C THR A 66 -22.88 -10.25 -3.34
N TRP A 67 -22.06 -10.18 -4.39
CA TRP A 67 -20.63 -9.99 -4.30
C TRP A 67 -20.23 -8.66 -4.94
N LYS A 68 -19.31 -7.94 -4.28
CA LYS A 68 -18.66 -6.77 -4.84
C LYS A 68 -17.16 -6.95 -4.71
N ILE A 69 -16.43 -6.69 -5.79
CA ILE A 69 -14.97 -6.76 -5.83
C ILE A 69 -14.44 -5.47 -6.45
N ALA A 70 -13.32 -4.99 -5.92
CA ALA A 70 -12.62 -3.84 -6.47
C ALA A 70 -11.11 -4.11 -6.45
N GLY A 71 -10.49 -3.98 -7.61
CA GLY A 71 -9.04 -3.86 -7.77
C GLY A 71 -8.62 -2.40 -7.81
N ASN A 72 -7.62 -2.08 -8.62
CA ASN A 72 -7.27 -0.70 -8.95
C ASN A 72 -8.44 0.06 -9.60
N LEU A 73 -8.42 1.39 -9.49
CA LEU A 73 -9.45 2.23 -10.09
C LEU A 73 -9.51 1.99 -11.61
N GLY A 74 -10.70 1.65 -12.11
CA GLY A 74 -10.94 1.41 -13.53
C GLY A 74 -10.50 0.03 -14.05
N GLY A 75 -9.80 -0.80 -13.26
CA GLY A 75 -9.29 -2.09 -13.72
C GLY A 75 -8.35 -1.92 -14.93
N GLU A 76 -8.71 -2.53 -16.06
CA GLU A 76 -7.98 -2.39 -17.34
C GLU A 76 -8.12 -1.00 -17.98
N SER A 77 -9.07 -0.19 -17.51
CA SER A 77 -9.24 1.22 -17.90
C SER A 77 -8.60 2.17 -16.87
N TRP A 78 -7.40 1.83 -16.37
CA TRP A 78 -6.71 2.61 -15.34
C TRP A 78 -6.34 4.03 -15.83
N PRO A 79 -6.46 5.07 -14.99
CA PRO A 79 -6.21 6.46 -15.40
C PRO A 79 -4.74 6.82 -15.55
N ASP A 80 -3.85 6.28 -14.69
CA ASP A 80 -2.43 6.64 -14.69
C ASP A 80 -1.64 5.90 -15.78
N LYS A 81 -1.58 6.50 -16.97
CA LYS A 81 -0.85 5.93 -18.11
C LYS A 81 0.67 6.10 -18.01
N VAL A 82 1.16 6.99 -17.14
CA VAL A 82 2.60 7.25 -16.98
C VAL A 82 3.24 6.22 -16.04
N ARG A 83 2.62 5.95 -14.89
CA ARG A 83 3.12 4.95 -13.92
C ARG A 83 2.74 3.51 -14.28
N GLY A 84 1.81 3.35 -15.21
CA GLY A 84 1.44 2.07 -15.80
C GLY A 84 0.41 1.28 -14.99
N PRO A 85 -0.06 0.14 -15.55
CA PRO A 85 -1.20 -0.61 -15.01
C PRO A 85 -0.98 -1.24 -13.64
N MET A 86 0.27 -1.38 -13.19
CA MET A 86 0.62 -2.17 -12.01
C MET A 86 1.10 -1.32 -10.82
N ASN A 87 1.14 0.00 -10.98
CA ASN A 87 1.57 0.91 -9.92
C ASN A 87 0.54 0.97 -8.78
N GLU A 88 -0.75 0.94 -9.11
CA GLU A 88 -1.85 1.00 -8.14
C GLU A 88 -2.45 -0.39 -7.86
N GLY A 89 -2.69 -0.68 -6.59
CA GLY A 89 -3.56 -1.77 -6.14
C GLY A 89 -5.00 -1.31 -5.88
N GLY A 90 -5.73 -2.10 -5.09
CA GLY A 90 -7.13 -1.86 -4.77
C GLY A 90 -7.39 -1.29 -3.37
N LEU A 91 -6.39 -0.78 -2.66
CA LEU A 91 -6.60 -0.11 -1.37
C LEU A 91 -7.27 1.24 -1.58
N TRP A 92 -8.05 1.69 -0.59
CA TRP A 92 -8.86 2.91 -0.74
C TRP A 92 -8.01 4.13 -1.11
N PHE A 93 -6.86 4.33 -0.45
CA PHE A 93 -5.96 5.46 -0.72
C PHE A 93 -5.36 5.43 -2.14
N GLU A 94 -5.20 4.23 -2.73
CA GLU A 94 -4.76 4.06 -4.11
C GLU A 94 -5.88 4.50 -5.05
N ARG A 95 -7.08 3.96 -4.86
CA ARG A 95 -8.23 4.24 -5.74
C ARG A 95 -8.64 5.72 -5.72
N VAL A 96 -8.66 6.35 -4.54
CA VAL A 96 -8.96 7.79 -4.45
C VAL A 96 -7.79 8.67 -4.87
N GLY A 97 -6.63 8.12 -5.22
CA GLY A 97 -5.48 8.89 -5.71
C GLY A 97 -4.70 9.63 -4.62
N ALA A 98 -4.87 9.30 -3.34
CA ALA A 98 -4.19 10.01 -2.25
C ALA A 98 -2.66 9.89 -2.26
N HIS A 99 -2.14 8.86 -2.93
CA HIS A 99 -0.70 8.65 -3.14
C HIS A 99 -0.09 9.60 -4.17
N LEU A 100 -0.89 10.32 -4.95
CA LEU A 100 -0.43 11.19 -6.02
C LEU A 100 0.11 12.53 -5.50
N PRO A 101 1.12 13.12 -6.17
CA PRO A 101 1.57 14.48 -5.89
C PRO A 101 0.42 15.49 -6.01
N GLY A 102 0.38 16.48 -5.12
CA GLY A 102 -0.67 17.52 -5.15
C GLY A 102 -2.05 17.10 -4.65
N ASN A 103 -2.24 15.87 -4.17
CA ASN A 103 -3.47 15.52 -3.44
C ASN A 103 -3.60 16.36 -2.15
N ASP A 104 -4.79 16.91 -1.92
CA ASP A 104 -5.10 17.61 -0.68
C ASP A 104 -5.37 16.62 0.47
N ALA A 105 -4.50 16.66 1.47
CA ALA A 105 -4.60 15.85 2.68
C ALA A 105 -5.12 16.64 3.89
N SER A 106 -5.71 17.82 3.68
CA SER A 106 -6.28 18.66 4.75
C SER A 106 -7.31 17.94 5.62
N SER A 107 -8.06 17.00 5.04
CA SER A 107 -9.05 16.16 5.73
C SER A 107 -8.43 15.00 6.52
N TRP A 108 -7.12 14.77 6.43
CA TRP A 108 -6.44 13.69 7.12
C TRP A 108 -6.14 14.09 8.56
N THR A 109 -6.15 13.11 9.46
CA THR A 109 -5.77 13.34 10.86
C THR A 109 -4.31 13.78 10.96
N ALA A 110 -4.09 15.00 11.43
CA ALA A 110 -2.78 15.56 11.72
C ALA A 110 -2.13 14.88 12.95
N ASN A 111 -0.82 15.08 13.12
CA ASN A 111 -0.04 14.60 14.27
C ASN A 111 -0.13 13.07 14.51
N CYS A 112 -0.33 12.30 13.44
CA CYS A 112 -0.28 10.85 13.50
C CYS A 112 1.09 10.35 13.04
N THR A 113 1.48 9.15 13.49
CA THR A 113 2.74 8.53 13.09
C THR A 113 2.60 7.03 12.91
N PRO A 114 3.26 6.42 11.90
CA PRO A 114 3.32 4.98 11.77
C PRO A 114 4.04 4.29 12.94
N TYR A 115 4.79 5.04 13.76
CA TYR A 115 5.52 4.51 14.93
C TYR A 115 4.61 4.26 16.14
N THR A 116 3.53 5.01 16.27
CA THR A 116 2.43 4.68 17.22
C THR A 116 1.56 3.56 16.63
N GLY A 117 1.38 3.55 15.31
CA GLY A 117 0.69 2.49 14.59
C GLY A 117 -0.83 2.53 14.72
N ILE A 118 -1.43 1.34 14.70
CA ILE A 118 -2.86 1.09 14.90
C ILE A 118 -3.06 0.02 15.97
N THR A 119 -4.17 0.07 16.69
CA THR A 119 -4.47 -0.79 17.86
C THR A 119 -5.42 -1.96 17.56
N ALA A 120 -5.74 -2.17 16.29
CA ALA A 120 -6.61 -3.26 15.83
C ALA A 120 -6.19 -3.76 14.44
N ALA A 121 -6.70 -4.93 14.05
CA ALA A 121 -6.58 -5.41 12.68
C ALA A 121 -7.22 -4.40 11.72
N GLY A 122 -6.53 -4.11 10.60
CA GLY A 122 -7.00 -3.10 9.65
C GLY A 122 -5.87 -2.50 8.83
N ILE A 123 -6.22 -1.51 7.99
CA ILE A 123 -5.28 -0.84 7.09
C ILE A 123 -5.36 0.67 7.35
N ARG A 124 -4.20 1.30 7.57
CA ARG A 124 -4.06 2.75 7.67
C ARG A 124 -2.93 3.23 6.76
N ALA A 125 -3.16 4.31 6.02
CA ALA A 125 -2.15 5.02 5.26
C ALA A 125 -1.67 6.24 6.05
N TYR A 126 -0.39 6.53 5.96
CA TYR A 126 0.26 7.71 6.52
C TYR A 126 0.93 8.46 5.38
N ARG A 127 0.82 9.78 5.38
CA ARG A 127 1.38 10.64 4.35
C ARG A 127 2.26 11.70 5.01
N THR A 128 3.41 11.97 4.41
CA THR A 128 4.29 13.06 4.82
C THR A 128 4.99 13.66 3.60
N SER A 129 5.48 14.88 3.75
CA SER A 129 6.36 15.53 2.78
C SER A 129 7.68 15.87 3.43
N PHE A 130 8.77 15.85 2.66
CA PHE A 130 10.10 16.24 3.10
C PHE A 130 10.89 16.83 1.94
N ASP A 131 11.83 17.71 2.24
CA ASP A 131 12.69 18.35 1.26
C ASP A 131 14.08 17.71 1.28
N LEU A 132 14.68 17.60 0.10
CA LEU A 132 16.08 17.23 -0.08
C LEU A 132 16.81 18.38 -0.78
N ASP A 133 18.09 18.58 -0.43
CA ASP A 133 18.93 19.62 -1.01
C ASP A 133 20.38 19.11 -1.18
N PHE A 134 20.55 18.11 -2.04
CA PHE A 134 21.86 17.57 -2.37
C PHE A 134 22.53 18.38 -3.49
N PRO A 135 23.87 18.57 -3.43
CA PRO A 135 24.59 19.33 -4.45
C PRO A 135 24.52 18.61 -5.81
N ALA A 136 24.47 19.40 -6.89
CA ALA A 136 24.27 18.88 -8.24
C ALA A 136 25.40 17.99 -8.75
N ASN A 137 26.61 18.16 -8.22
CA ASN A 137 27.79 17.34 -8.51
C ASN A 137 27.92 16.12 -7.57
N ALA A 138 26.89 15.77 -6.80
CA ALA A 138 26.93 14.57 -5.96
C ALA A 138 25.99 13.48 -6.46
N ASP A 139 26.49 12.25 -6.47
CA ASP A 139 25.68 11.06 -6.51
C ASP A 139 25.44 10.54 -5.08
N VAL A 140 24.19 10.56 -4.66
CA VAL A 140 23.77 10.19 -3.30
C VAL A 140 22.70 9.09 -3.40
N PRO A 141 23.10 7.80 -3.44
CA PRO A 141 22.13 6.71 -3.49
C PRO A 141 21.34 6.65 -2.18
N LEU A 142 20.02 6.82 -2.27
CA LEU A 142 19.11 6.79 -1.13
C LEU A 142 18.32 5.50 -1.07
N SER A 143 18.00 5.07 0.14
CA SER A 143 17.12 3.94 0.39
C SER A 143 16.18 4.21 1.54
N LEU A 144 14.94 3.76 1.42
CA LEU A 144 14.04 3.66 2.56
C LEU A 144 14.35 2.36 3.32
N ARG A 145 14.70 2.48 4.59
CA ARG A 145 15.08 1.36 5.46
C ARG A 145 13.98 1.13 6.50
N PHE A 146 13.52 -0.11 6.61
CA PHE A 146 12.59 -0.55 7.65
C PHE A 146 13.33 -1.36 8.71
N THR A 147 13.10 -1.05 9.98
CA THR A 147 13.51 -1.93 11.08
C THR A 147 12.48 -3.04 11.25
N ARG A 148 12.89 -4.29 11.05
CA ARG A 148 12.03 -5.47 11.24
C ARG A 148 11.99 -5.85 12.71
N THR A 149 10.77 -6.03 13.24
CA THR A 149 10.53 -6.64 14.54
C THR A 149 9.55 -7.80 14.38
N THR A 150 9.79 -8.91 15.07
CA THR A 150 8.93 -10.11 15.00
C THR A 150 7.64 -9.96 15.80
N THR A 151 7.57 -8.96 16.70
CA THR A 151 6.43 -8.72 17.60
C THR A 151 5.32 -7.89 16.98
N SER A 152 5.53 -7.28 15.81
CA SER A 152 4.50 -6.51 15.12
C SER A 152 4.23 -7.10 13.74
N ASN A 153 3.07 -7.76 13.57
CA ASN A 153 2.71 -8.45 12.34
C ASN A 153 1.92 -7.54 11.38
N TYR A 154 2.60 -7.02 10.36
CA TYR A 154 2.00 -6.15 9.38
C TYR A 154 2.62 -6.29 8.00
N ARG A 155 1.86 -5.81 7.01
CA ARG A 155 2.35 -5.55 5.66
C ARG A 155 2.34 -4.05 5.43
N SER A 156 3.32 -3.58 4.68
CA SER A 156 3.42 -2.18 4.27
C SER A 156 3.67 -2.12 2.78
N VAL A 157 2.99 -1.21 2.12
CA VAL A 157 3.34 -0.69 0.79
C VAL A 157 3.66 0.77 0.97
N PHE A 158 4.70 1.25 0.28
CA PHE A 158 5.04 2.66 0.27
C PHE A 158 5.15 3.21 -1.15
N TYR A 159 4.89 4.51 -1.24
CA TYR A 159 4.91 5.31 -2.47
C TYR A 159 5.80 6.53 -2.27
N ILE A 160 6.60 6.86 -3.29
CA ILE A 160 7.37 8.11 -3.37
C ILE A 160 6.89 8.86 -4.60
N ASN A 161 6.40 10.09 -4.43
CA ASN A 161 5.93 10.94 -5.54
C ASN A 161 4.90 10.24 -6.46
N GLY A 162 4.07 9.37 -5.88
CA GLY A 162 3.07 8.57 -6.59
C GLY A 162 3.56 7.22 -7.14
N TRP A 163 4.85 6.89 -7.02
CA TRP A 163 5.41 5.63 -7.50
C TRP A 163 5.53 4.59 -6.38
N GLN A 164 4.97 3.40 -6.58
CA GLN A 164 5.08 2.28 -5.66
C GLN A 164 6.49 1.68 -5.71
N PHE A 165 7.30 1.89 -4.66
CA PHE A 165 8.71 1.48 -4.68
C PHE A 165 9.06 0.31 -3.77
N GLY A 166 8.14 -0.11 -2.90
CA GLY A 166 8.37 -1.33 -2.15
C GLY A 166 7.17 -1.85 -1.38
N ARG A 167 7.25 -3.15 -1.11
CA ARG A 167 6.32 -3.88 -0.26
C ARG A 167 7.14 -4.55 0.84
N PHE A 168 6.90 -4.14 2.07
CA PHE A 168 7.56 -4.68 3.26
C PHE A 168 6.61 -5.63 3.99
N PHE A 169 7.15 -6.75 4.45
CA PHE A 169 6.46 -7.72 5.29
C PHE A 169 7.27 -7.80 6.58
N SER A 170 6.63 -7.64 7.73
CA SER A 170 7.35 -7.68 9.00
C SER A 170 7.66 -9.13 9.41
N ASN A 171 6.69 -10.03 9.19
CA ASN A 171 6.79 -11.45 9.50
C ASN A 171 7.42 -12.30 8.39
N TYR A 172 7.67 -11.72 7.21
CA TYR A 172 8.34 -12.37 6.09
C TYR A 172 9.44 -11.47 5.52
N GLY A 173 10.54 -12.04 5.05
CA GLY A 173 11.71 -11.28 4.59
C GLY A 173 12.25 -11.75 3.24
N PRO A 174 13.49 -11.39 2.87
CA PRO A 174 14.49 -10.73 3.72
C PRO A 174 14.47 -9.20 3.66
N GLN A 175 13.90 -8.60 2.60
CA GLN A 175 14.13 -7.19 2.27
C GLN A 175 13.68 -6.23 3.37
N THR A 176 14.60 -5.37 3.81
CA THR A 176 14.40 -4.25 4.75
C THR A 176 14.89 -2.93 4.17
N VAL A 177 15.72 -2.96 3.13
CA VAL A 177 16.30 -1.80 2.46
C VAL A 177 15.74 -1.73 1.04
N PHE A 178 15.15 -0.59 0.69
CA PHE A 178 14.53 -0.34 -0.60
C PHE A 178 15.21 0.86 -1.27
N PRO A 179 16.14 0.63 -2.21
CA PRO A 179 16.76 1.71 -2.98
C PRO A 179 15.73 2.47 -3.79
N ILE A 180 15.84 3.80 -3.78
CA ILE A 180 14.99 4.69 -4.57
C ILE A 180 15.91 5.59 -5.38
N PRO A 181 15.84 5.54 -6.72
CA PRO A 181 16.76 6.30 -7.57
C PRO A 181 16.45 7.80 -7.54
N GLU A 182 17.49 8.61 -7.78
CA GLU A 182 17.31 10.02 -8.17
C GLU A 182 16.43 10.09 -9.43
N GLY A 183 15.60 11.13 -9.51
CA GLY A 183 14.58 11.27 -10.55
C GLY A 183 13.22 10.79 -10.06
N ILE A 184 13.15 9.66 -9.36
CA ILE A 184 11.94 9.32 -8.59
C ILE A 184 11.90 10.16 -7.33
N LEU A 185 13.00 10.18 -6.58
CA LEU A 185 13.24 11.21 -5.58
C LEU A 185 13.70 12.49 -6.27
N ASN A 186 13.09 13.60 -5.90
CA ASN A 186 13.61 14.92 -6.18
C ASN A 186 14.72 15.22 -5.16
N HIS A 187 15.98 15.12 -5.56
CA HIS A 187 17.14 15.38 -4.69
C HIS A 187 17.34 16.87 -4.34
N ARG A 188 16.61 17.77 -5.01
CA ARG A 188 16.71 19.24 -4.87
C ARG A 188 15.30 19.84 -4.80
N GLY A 189 14.51 19.36 -3.84
CA GLY A 189 13.17 19.85 -3.58
C GLY A 189 12.29 18.86 -2.83
N THR A 190 10.98 19.12 -2.90
CA THR A 190 9.98 18.41 -2.11
C THR A 190 9.67 17.03 -2.66
N ASN A 191 9.53 16.08 -1.76
CA ASN A 191 9.08 14.71 -2.00
C ASN A 191 7.87 14.40 -1.12
N VAL A 192 6.99 13.54 -1.61
CA VAL A 192 5.84 13.01 -0.86
C VAL A 192 6.03 11.52 -0.65
N LEU A 193 5.97 11.08 0.60
CA LEU A 193 5.97 9.67 1.00
C LEU A 193 4.58 9.28 1.51
N ILE A 194 4.03 8.19 0.98
CA ILE A 194 2.97 7.44 1.63
C ILE A 194 3.51 6.10 2.10
N VAL A 195 3.19 5.72 3.34
CA VAL A 195 3.45 4.39 3.88
C VAL A 195 2.17 3.83 4.50
N THR A 196 1.96 2.52 4.37
CA THR A 196 0.78 1.86 4.97
C THR A 196 1.16 0.95 6.12
N ILE A 197 0.22 0.74 7.03
CA ILE A 197 0.21 -0.38 7.97
C ILE A 197 -1.04 -1.17 7.69
N TRP A 198 -0.87 -2.40 7.19
CA TRP A 198 -1.90 -3.43 7.21
C TRP A 198 -1.59 -4.38 8.37
N SER A 199 -2.21 -4.13 9.52
CA SER A 199 -2.13 -5.03 10.69
C SER A 199 -2.88 -6.31 10.39
N LEU A 200 -2.20 -7.44 10.56
CA LEU A 200 -2.78 -8.77 10.39
C LEU A 200 -3.34 -9.35 11.71
N ASP A 201 -3.01 -8.72 12.83
CA ASP A 201 -3.37 -9.18 14.16
C ASP A 201 -4.40 -8.25 14.83
N ALA A 202 -5.21 -8.84 15.70
CA ALA A 202 -6.27 -8.14 16.44
C ALA A 202 -5.73 -7.07 17.41
N ALA A 203 -4.49 -7.21 17.87
CA ALA A 203 -3.82 -6.24 18.75
C ALA A 203 -3.30 -4.99 17.99
N GLY A 204 -3.39 -4.99 16.65
CA GLY A 204 -2.83 -3.94 15.83
C GLY A 204 -1.35 -4.12 15.53
N ALA A 205 -0.74 -3.10 14.94
CA ALA A 205 0.65 -3.12 14.52
C ALA A 205 1.23 -1.70 14.40
N LYS A 206 2.56 -1.60 14.48
CA LYS A 206 3.33 -0.36 14.34
C LYS A 206 4.63 -0.61 13.58
N ILE A 207 5.11 0.41 12.89
CA ILE A 207 6.46 0.38 12.30
C ILE A 207 7.45 0.66 13.43
N ALA A 208 8.47 -0.18 13.59
CA ALA A 208 9.45 -0.01 14.68
C ALA A 208 10.34 1.22 14.46
N ALA A 209 10.89 1.34 13.25
CA ALA A 209 11.60 2.52 12.78
C ALA A 209 11.64 2.48 11.24
N MET A 210 11.72 3.67 10.63
CA MET A 210 11.84 3.84 9.20
C MET A 210 12.68 5.08 8.89
N ASP A 211 13.75 4.90 8.12
CA ASP A 211 14.72 5.96 7.85
C ASP A 211 15.01 6.06 6.35
N LEU A 212 15.15 7.29 5.86
CA LEU A 212 15.74 7.55 4.54
C LEU A 212 17.25 7.68 4.72
N ALA A 213 18.00 6.74 4.17
CA ALA A 213 19.43 6.65 4.44
C ALA A 213 20.23 6.58 3.14
N SER A 214 21.31 7.37 3.10
CA SER A 214 22.33 7.27 2.07
C SER A 214 23.25 6.07 2.32
N SER A 215 23.75 5.46 1.25
CA SER A 215 24.85 4.49 1.34
C SER A 215 26.22 5.14 1.14
N ALA A 216 26.28 6.23 0.37
CA ALA A 216 27.47 7.02 0.11
C ALA A 216 27.07 8.43 -0.35
N ILE A 217 28.03 9.34 -0.30
CA ILE A 217 27.98 10.64 -0.99
C ILE A 217 29.23 10.67 -1.87
N ILE A 218 29.04 10.70 -3.18
CA ILE A 218 30.11 10.54 -4.15
C ILE A 218 30.15 11.78 -5.03
N ASP A 219 31.29 12.47 -5.09
CA ASP A 219 31.48 13.54 -6.08
C ASP A 219 31.46 12.93 -7.49
N SER A 220 30.66 13.50 -8.38
CA SER A 220 30.30 12.89 -9.64
C SER A 220 30.12 13.94 -10.73
N SER A 221 30.66 13.63 -11.92
CA SER A 221 30.46 14.42 -13.13
C SER A 221 29.21 14.00 -13.91
N LYS A 222 28.28 13.27 -13.28
CA LYS A 222 27.03 12.85 -13.94
C LYS A 222 26.21 14.08 -14.34
N GLU A 223 25.43 13.92 -15.41
CA GLU A 223 24.43 14.93 -15.75
C GLU A 223 23.41 15.10 -14.62
N ILE A 224 22.89 16.32 -14.48
CA ILE A 224 21.86 16.62 -13.48
C ILE A 224 20.61 15.81 -13.83
N VAL A 225 20.28 14.87 -12.95
CA VAL A 225 19.06 14.06 -13.09
C VAL A 225 17.86 14.93 -12.71
N THR A 226 16.91 15.04 -13.63
CA THR A 226 15.65 15.73 -13.40
C THR A 226 14.60 14.76 -12.84
N PRO A 227 13.64 15.25 -12.03
CA PRO A 227 12.52 14.42 -11.61
C PRO A 227 11.76 13.82 -12.81
N VAL A 228 11.46 12.53 -12.75
CA VAL A 228 10.68 11.87 -13.80
C VAL A 228 9.25 12.43 -13.80
N LEU A 229 8.62 12.44 -14.98
CA LEU A 229 7.23 12.84 -15.11
C LEU A 229 6.36 12.04 -14.14
N SER A 230 5.74 12.74 -13.20
CA SER A 230 4.94 12.16 -12.14
C SER A 230 3.60 12.90 -12.09
N PRO A 231 2.59 12.47 -12.88
CA PRO A 231 1.33 13.19 -12.98
C PRO A 231 0.70 13.42 -11.60
N THR A 232 0.15 14.60 -11.42
CA THR A 232 -0.45 15.06 -10.16
C THR A 232 -1.84 14.48 -9.98
N PHE A 233 -2.37 14.64 -8.77
CA PHE A 233 -3.75 14.31 -8.43
C PHE A 233 -4.74 14.93 -9.43
N ALA A 234 -4.64 16.24 -9.69
CA ALA A 234 -5.56 16.97 -10.57
C ALA A 234 -5.51 16.53 -12.04
N GLN A 235 -4.42 15.87 -12.47
CA GLN A 235 -4.29 15.34 -13.83
C GLN A 235 -4.95 13.96 -13.99
N LEU A 236 -5.20 13.24 -12.89
CA LEU A 236 -5.60 11.82 -12.90
C LEU A 236 -6.90 11.54 -12.16
N ARG A 237 -7.46 12.49 -11.41
CA ARG A 237 -8.64 12.33 -10.54
C ARG A 237 -9.58 13.51 -10.65
#